data_AF-V5NQF2-F1
#
_entry.id   AF-V5NQF2-F1
#
_cell.length_a   1.000
_cell.length_b   1.000
_cell.length_c   1.000
_cell.angle_alpha   90.00
_cell.angle_beta   90.00
_cell.angle_gamma   90.00
#
_symmetry.space_group_name_H-M   'P 1'
#
loop_
_entity.id
_entity.type
_entity.pdbx_description
1 polymer ?
#
loop_
_entity_poly.entity_id
_entity_poly.type
_entity_poly.pdbx_seq_one_letter_code
_entity_poly.pdbx_strand_id
1 'polypeptide(L)'
;MECYDEELKKKSFKNLKISIDHIDGTMNCKDRLEKLEELNQFELNTCKVLSNARCLSEGVDVPALDSIVFFDGKSAMVDIIQAVGRVMRKAKRKKRGYIILPIALEESEIENLDEAVNNTNFKNIWKVIKALRSHDPSLVDEATFKEKIKIFGSDDGKKQSDEKTLFDAILLQDLADAMYNVMPTKLRDRNYWENFTKKTGNIARTLNNRLKMIFEKNPEFFHGFLDSLRENIHQNIKEDEALDMITSHIITKPIFDALFGDNIQNPIAKALDKMVQKLATLGLEGETKDLKNLYESVKTEAMHAKSQKSQQELIKNLYNTFFKEAFKKQSEKLGIVYTPIEVVDFILRATNGILKKHFNTDFNDQSITIFDPFTGTGSFIARLLSKENALISDEALKEKFQKNLFAFDIVLLSYYIALINITQAAQNRDGSLKNFKNIVLTDSLDYLEEKTNKGALPLYEDLKENKDIKDTLADQNIRVIIGNPPYSAGAKSENDNNQNLSHPKLEKLVYEKY
;
A
#
# COMPACT_ATOMS: atom_id res chain seq x y z
N MET A 1 -14.39 -6.62 36.92
CA MET A 1 -14.18 -7.33 35.64
C MET A 1 -15.36 -8.26 35.39
N GLU A 2 -16.34 -7.79 34.64
CA GLU A 2 -17.40 -8.67 34.13
C GLU A 2 -16.90 -9.42 32.89
N CYS A 3 -17.11 -10.73 32.86
CA CYS A 3 -16.76 -11.58 31.72
C CYS A 3 -17.92 -11.55 30.71
N TYR A 4 -17.68 -11.05 29.50
CA TYR A 4 -18.71 -10.83 28.47
C TYR A 4 -18.95 -12.04 27.55
N ASP A 5 -18.27 -13.16 27.78
CA ASP A 5 -18.52 -14.40 27.06
C ASP A 5 -19.63 -15.19 27.79
N GLU A 6 -20.81 -15.27 27.14
CA GLU A 6 -22.02 -15.97 27.62
C GLU A 6 -21.78 -17.46 27.93
N GLU A 7 -20.83 -18.12 27.26
CA GLU A 7 -20.44 -19.50 27.59
C GLU A 7 -19.55 -19.58 28.84
N LEU A 8 -18.68 -18.58 29.07
CA LEU A 8 -17.85 -18.48 30.26
C LEU A 8 -18.64 -18.03 31.49
N LYS A 9 -19.68 -17.19 31.35
CA LYS A 9 -20.66 -16.92 32.42
C LYS A 9 -21.32 -18.19 32.94
N LYS A 10 -21.59 -19.16 32.06
CA LYS A 10 -22.19 -20.46 32.41
C LYS A 10 -21.21 -21.45 33.05
N LYS A 11 -19.90 -21.22 32.97
CA LYS A 11 -18.86 -22.09 33.59
C LYS A 11 -17.97 -21.30 34.56
N SER A 12 -18.45 -21.20 35.81
CA SER A 12 -17.62 -21.24 37.04
C SER A 12 -16.65 -20.08 37.34
N PHE A 13 -17.11 -18.82 37.39
CA PHE A 13 -16.38 -17.78 38.15
C PHE A 13 -16.70 -17.74 39.65
N LYS A 14 -17.75 -18.44 40.12
CA LYS A 14 -18.19 -18.39 41.52
C LYS A 14 -17.15 -18.91 42.54
N ASN A 15 -16.12 -19.64 42.11
CA ASN A 15 -15.10 -20.26 42.98
C ASN A 15 -13.64 -19.98 42.54
N LEU A 16 -13.38 -18.98 41.70
CA LEU A 16 -12.01 -18.66 41.28
C LEU A 16 -11.28 -17.90 42.40
N LYS A 17 -10.20 -18.49 42.95
CA LYS A 17 -9.34 -17.84 43.93
C LYS A 17 -8.19 -17.13 43.23
N ILE A 18 -8.07 -15.82 43.41
CA ILE A 18 -6.96 -15.03 42.87
C ILE A 18 -5.95 -14.79 43.99
N SER A 19 -4.69 -15.18 43.79
CA SER A 19 -3.57 -14.81 44.65
C SER A 19 -2.63 -13.86 43.89
N ILE A 20 -2.18 -12.83 44.59
CA ILE A 20 -1.27 -11.83 44.04
C ILE A 20 -0.05 -11.77 44.94
N ASP A 21 1.12 -11.84 44.33
CA ASP A 21 2.40 -11.72 44.99
C ASP A 21 3.34 -10.78 44.19
N HIS A 22 4.52 -10.47 44.72
CA HIS A 22 5.49 -9.61 44.08
C HIS A 22 6.93 -10.14 44.19
N ILE A 23 7.76 -9.73 43.23
CA ILE A 23 9.21 -9.87 43.26
C ILE A 23 9.84 -8.48 43.05
N ASP A 24 10.80 -8.15 43.92
CA ASP A 24 11.61 -6.93 43.79
C ASP A 24 13.12 -7.16 44.02
N GLY A 25 13.88 -6.08 43.81
CA GLY A 25 15.34 -6.05 43.85
C GLY A 25 15.97 -6.41 45.20
N THR A 26 15.21 -6.31 46.29
CA THR A 26 15.68 -6.58 47.66
C THR A 26 15.62 -8.06 48.04
N MET A 27 14.83 -8.86 47.31
CA MET A 27 14.68 -10.30 47.55
C MET A 27 15.93 -11.08 47.11
N ASN A 28 16.32 -12.10 47.89
CA ASN A 28 17.45 -12.95 47.54
C ASN A 28 17.07 -13.94 46.40
N CYS A 29 18.07 -14.63 45.83
CA CYS A 29 17.83 -15.55 44.70
C CYS A 29 16.88 -16.70 45.04
N LYS A 30 16.96 -17.23 46.28
CA LYS A 30 16.12 -18.33 46.75
C LYS A 30 14.65 -17.91 46.82
N ASP A 31 14.36 -16.76 47.43
CA ASP A 31 12.99 -16.25 47.57
C ASP A 31 12.35 -15.99 46.20
N ARG A 32 13.14 -15.49 45.23
CA ARG A 32 12.67 -15.26 43.85
C ARG A 32 12.35 -16.58 43.12
N LEU A 33 13.18 -17.60 43.31
CA LEU A 33 12.97 -18.93 42.72
C LEU A 33 11.73 -19.60 43.31
N GLU A 34 11.54 -19.56 44.62
CA GLU A 34 10.37 -20.14 45.29
C GLU A 34 9.06 -19.52 44.76
N LYS A 35 9.02 -18.19 44.60
CA LYS A 35 7.85 -17.50 44.01
C LYS A 35 7.61 -17.86 42.54
N LEU A 36 8.66 -18.10 41.76
CA LEU A 36 8.53 -18.55 40.36
C LEU A 36 8.07 -20.01 40.26
N GLU A 37 8.52 -20.88 41.16
CA GLU A 37 8.04 -22.25 41.28
C GLU A 37 6.56 -22.27 41.68
N GLU A 38 6.16 -21.45 42.66
CA GLU A 38 4.76 -21.32 43.06
C GLU A 38 3.88 -20.85 41.90
N LEU A 39 4.35 -19.88 41.10
CA LEU A 39 3.66 -19.42 39.89
C LEU A 39 3.48 -20.53 38.85
N ASN A 40 4.44 -21.45 38.72
CA ASN A 40 4.39 -22.56 37.77
C ASN A 40 3.49 -23.73 38.23
N GLN A 41 3.21 -23.82 39.53
CA GLN A 41 2.39 -24.90 40.08
C GLN A 41 0.91 -24.74 39.69
N PHE A 42 0.43 -25.68 38.87
CA PHE A 42 -0.97 -25.73 38.46
C PHE A 42 -1.89 -26.15 39.61
N GLU A 43 -2.93 -25.35 39.85
CA GLU A 43 -3.99 -25.65 40.82
C GLU A 43 -5.36 -25.24 40.23
N LEU A 44 -6.34 -26.14 40.31
CA LEU A 44 -7.68 -25.93 39.77
C LEU A 44 -8.37 -24.76 40.46
N ASN A 45 -9.09 -23.93 39.69
CA ASN A 45 -9.83 -22.76 40.19
C ASN A 45 -8.94 -21.74 40.93
N THR A 46 -7.65 -21.67 40.61
CA THR A 46 -6.77 -20.61 41.12
C THR A 46 -6.15 -19.81 39.99
N CYS A 47 -5.95 -18.52 40.23
CA CYS A 47 -5.20 -17.63 39.36
C CYS A 47 -4.10 -16.98 40.19
N LYS A 48 -2.85 -17.26 39.83
CA LYS A 48 -1.67 -16.73 40.50
C LYS A 48 -1.11 -15.58 39.67
N VAL A 49 -0.95 -14.41 40.29
CA VAL A 49 -0.41 -13.22 39.64
C VAL A 49 0.87 -12.81 40.36
N LEU A 50 1.94 -12.64 39.61
CA LEU A 50 3.24 -12.22 40.15
C LEU A 50 3.66 -10.89 39.53
N SER A 51 3.67 -9.84 40.35
CA SER A 51 4.12 -8.50 39.95
C SER A 51 5.64 -8.39 40.06
N ASN A 52 6.27 -7.62 39.17
CA ASN A 52 7.71 -7.36 39.24
C ASN A 52 8.08 -6.02 38.60
N ALA A 53 9.23 -5.47 39.00
CA ALA A 53 9.84 -4.31 38.36
C ALA A 53 11.30 -4.63 37.99
N ARG A 54 11.53 -5.03 36.72
CA ARG A 54 12.87 -5.38 36.17
C ARG A 54 13.59 -6.53 36.89
N CYS A 55 12.90 -7.33 37.69
CA CYS A 55 13.50 -8.46 38.41
C CYS A 55 13.39 -9.79 37.66
N LEU A 56 12.53 -9.84 36.64
CA LEU A 56 12.39 -10.97 35.74
C LEU A 56 12.99 -10.62 34.38
N SER A 57 14.19 -10.07 34.31
CA SER A 57 14.86 -9.73 33.06
C SER A 57 15.53 -10.95 32.41
N GLU A 58 16.38 -10.70 31.41
CA GLU A 58 17.20 -11.71 30.73
C GLU A 58 18.00 -12.59 31.70
N GLY A 59 18.08 -13.90 31.43
CA GLY A 59 18.79 -14.88 32.26
C GLY A 59 17.96 -15.51 33.39
N VAL A 60 16.72 -15.06 33.63
CA VAL A 60 15.80 -15.66 34.61
C VAL A 60 14.88 -16.69 33.93
N ASP A 61 14.88 -17.92 34.43
CA ASP A 61 14.00 -18.98 33.93
C ASP A 61 12.57 -18.81 34.46
N VAL A 62 11.80 -18.00 33.74
CA VAL A 62 10.36 -17.82 34.01
C VAL A 62 9.59 -18.88 33.25
N PRO A 63 8.60 -19.56 33.86
CA PRO A 63 7.77 -20.56 33.18
C PRO A 63 6.96 -19.97 32.02
N ALA A 64 6.34 -20.85 31.21
CA ALA A 64 5.37 -20.41 30.21
C ALA A 64 4.14 -19.81 30.91
N LEU A 65 3.82 -18.55 30.60
CA LEU A 65 2.74 -17.81 31.26
C LEU A 65 1.47 -17.82 30.41
N ASP A 66 0.29 -17.95 31.02
CA ASP A 66 -0.98 -17.81 30.29
C ASP A 66 -1.24 -16.36 29.84
N SER A 67 -0.87 -15.40 30.69
CA SER A 67 -1.09 -13.98 30.45
C SER A 67 0.06 -13.11 30.96
N ILE A 68 0.20 -11.92 30.39
CA ILE A 68 1.02 -10.84 30.93
C ILE A 68 0.23 -9.53 30.98
N VAL A 69 0.49 -8.71 31.99
CA VAL A 69 -0.12 -7.38 32.14
C VAL A 69 0.97 -6.32 32.17
N PHE A 70 0.85 -5.28 31.34
CA PHE A 70 1.78 -4.13 31.34
C PHE A 70 1.11 -2.89 31.95
N PHE A 71 1.37 -2.60 33.22
CA PHE A 71 0.79 -1.46 33.93
C PHE A 71 1.51 -0.11 33.68
N ASP A 72 2.83 -0.09 33.45
CA ASP A 72 3.61 1.14 33.22
C ASP A 72 4.52 1.01 31.98
N GLY A 73 4.75 2.13 31.28
CA GLY A 73 5.49 2.23 30.02
C GLY A 73 6.97 2.58 30.12
N LYS A 74 7.55 2.48 31.33
CA LYS A 74 8.98 2.70 31.61
C LYS A 74 9.89 1.52 31.26
N SER A 75 9.33 0.43 30.75
CA SER A 75 10.07 -0.74 30.29
C SER A 75 10.80 -0.44 28.98
N ALA A 76 12.04 -0.92 28.85
CA ALA A 76 12.74 -0.86 27.57
C ALA A 76 12.04 -1.78 26.56
N MET A 77 12.18 -1.49 25.26
CA MET A 77 11.60 -2.34 24.20
C MET A 77 12.04 -3.81 24.34
N VAL A 78 13.29 -4.03 24.75
CA VAL A 78 13.87 -5.37 24.97
C VAL A 78 13.12 -6.12 26.08
N ASP A 79 12.82 -5.45 27.20
CA ASP A 79 12.08 -6.05 28.32
C ASP A 79 10.68 -6.50 27.89
N ILE A 80 10.01 -5.69 27.06
CA ILE A 80 8.68 -5.99 26.53
C ILE A 80 8.74 -7.23 25.64
N ILE A 81 9.70 -7.28 24.70
CA ILE A 81 9.91 -8.41 23.78
C ILE A 81 10.14 -9.70 24.56
N GLN A 82 11.02 -9.68 25.57
CA GLN A 82 11.30 -10.85 26.40
C GLN A 82 10.07 -11.32 27.16
N ALA A 83 9.30 -10.38 27.72
CA ALA A 83 8.11 -10.70 28.50
C ALA A 83 6.97 -11.25 27.64
N VAL A 84 6.79 -10.71 26.43
CA VAL A 84 5.90 -11.28 25.40
C VAL A 84 6.35 -12.68 25.00
N GLY A 85 7.66 -12.90 24.81
CA GLY A 85 8.22 -14.21 24.48
C GLY A 85 7.85 -15.31 25.49
N ARG A 86 7.70 -14.96 26.78
CA ARG A 86 7.24 -15.89 27.84
C ARG A 86 5.79 -16.32 27.66
N VAL A 87 4.95 -15.40 27.20
CA VAL A 87 3.54 -15.67 26.85
C VAL A 87 3.41 -16.36 25.48
N MET A 88 4.42 -16.32 24.61
CA MET A 88 4.35 -17.06 23.34
C MET A 88 4.75 -18.54 23.46
N ARG A 89 5.38 -18.96 24.57
CA ARG A 89 5.78 -20.37 24.76
C ARG A 89 4.55 -21.29 24.83
N LYS A 90 4.65 -22.43 24.13
CA LYS A 90 3.64 -23.51 24.15
C LYS A 90 3.67 -24.24 25.50
N ALA A 91 2.50 -24.54 26.06
CA ALA A 91 2.34 -25.32 27.29
C ALA A 91 1.14 -26.28 27.17
N LYS A 92 1.18 -27.42 27.88
CA LYS A 92 0.23 -28.55 27.71
C LYS A 92 -1.26 -28.16 27.79
N ARG A 93 -1.61 -27.12 28.56
CA ARG A 93 -3.01 -26.70 28.80
C ARG A 93 -3.36 -25.36 28.18
N LYS A 94 -2.42 -24.75 27.45
CA LYS A 94 -2.54 -23.40 26.96
C LYS A 94 -3.01 -23.39 25.50
N LYS A 95 -4.21 -22.85 25.29
CA LYS A 95 -4.78 -22.67 23.94
C LYS A 95 -4.39 -21.33 23.31
N ARG A 96 -4.32 -20.27 24.12
CA ARG A 96 -3.99 -18.90 23.72
C ARG A 96 -3.16 -18.24 24.82
N GLY A 97 -2.28 -17.32 24.44
CA GLY A 97 -1.59 -16.42 25.36
C GLY A 97 -2.23 -15.04 25.31
N TYR A 98 -2.39 -14.38 26.44
CA TYR A 98 -3.04 -13.07 26.53
C TYR A 98 -2.05 -11.98 26.94
N ILE A 99 -2.16 -10.82 26.31
CA ILE A 99 -1.41 -9.62 26.68
C ILE A 99 -2.45 -8.58 27.03
N ILE A 100 -2.43 -8.13 28.28
CA ILE A 100 -3.42 -7.23 28.85
C ILE A 100 -2.76 -5.86 29.03
N LEU A 101 -3.37 -4.85 28.42
CA LEU A 101 -2.92 -3.47 28.41
C LEU A 101 -3.99 -2.60 29.07
N PRO A 102 -3.94 -2.42 30.41
CA PRO A 102 -4.89 -1.55 31.09
C PRO A 102 -4.66 -0.10 30.67
N ILE A 103 -5.74 0.61 30.38
CA ILE A 103 -5.74 2.05 30.12
C ILE A 103 -6.86 2.70 30.91
N ALA A 104 -6.56 3.85 31.52
CA ALA A 104 -7.54 4.76 32.07
C ALA A 104 -7.64 5.94 31.11
N LEU A 105 -8.87 6.32 30.77
CA LEU A 105 -9.17 7.48 29.93
C LEU A 105 -9.91 8.50 30.79
N GLU A 106 -9.49 9.75 30.70
CA GLU A 106 -10.21 10.87 31.29
C GLU A 106 -11.43 11.26 30.42
N GLU A 107 -12.46 11.87 31.00
CA GLU A 107 -13.66 12.28 30.24
C GLU A 107 -13.32 13.18 29.04
N SER A 108 -12.34 14.07 29.17
CA SER A 108 -11.85 14.91 28.06
C SER A 108 -11.13 14.10 26.96
N GLU A 109 -10.51 12.97 27.30
CA GLU A 109 -9.90 12.07 26.31
C GLU A 109 -10.96 11.23 25.58
N ILE A 110 -12.09 10.96 26.24
CA ILE A 110 -13.25 10.27 25.66
C ILE A 110 -13.95 11.15 24.62
N GLU A 111 -14.02 12.47 24.84
CA GLU A 111 -14.60 13.42 23.87
C GLU A 111 -13.78 13.55 22.58
N ASN A 112 -12.47 13.27 22.63
CA ASN A 112 -11.57 13.32 21.47
C ASN A 112 -10.61 12.12 21.42
N LEU A 113 -11.18 10.95 21.09
CA LEU A 113 -10.45 9.68 21.04
C LEU A 113 -9.29 9.69 20.03
N ASP A 114 -9.45 10.36 18.88
CA ASP A 114 -8.39 10.44 17.86
C ASP A 114 -7.13 11.14 18.40
N GLU A 115 -7.30 12.17 19.23
CA GLU A 115 -6.19 12.84 19.90
C GLU A 115 -5.65 12.00 21.08
N ALA A 116 -6.54 11.42 21.89
CA ALA A 116 -6.17 10.59 23.03
C ALA A 116 -5.28 9.41 22.61
N VAL A 117 -5.67 8.70 21.54
CA VAL A 117 -4.92 7.57 20.96
C VAL A 117 -3.52 7.99 20.50
N ASN A 118 -3.31 9.27 20.17
CA ASN A 118 -2.01 9.80 19.78
C ASN A 118 -1.10 10.19 20.95
N ASN A 119 -1.67 10.38 22.15
CA ASN A 119 -1.04 11.01 23.31
C ASN A 119 -0.53 10.00 24.38
N THR A 120 -0.23 10.51 25.58
CA THR A 120 0.69 9.91 26.56
C THR A 120 0.24 8.56 27.11
N ASN A 121 -1.06 8.39 27.44
CA ASN A 121 -1.58 7.14 28.00
C ASN A 121 -1.49 5.97 27.01
N PHE A 122 -1.67 6.23 25.71
CA PHE A 122 -1.53 5.22 24.65
C PHE A 122 -0.09 4.95 24.22
N LYS A 123 0.87 5.78 24.64
CA LYS A 123 2.29 5.59 24.30
C LYS A 123 2.81 4.22 24.73
N ASN A 124 2.35 3.70 25.87
CA ASN A 124 2.71 2.36 26.33
C ASN A 124 2.08 1.27 25.45
N ILE A 125 0.80 1.43 25.11
CA ILE A 125 0.08 0.52 24.22
C ILE A 125 0.82 0.40 22.89
N TRP A 126 1.17 1.53 22.28
CA TRP A 126 1.92 1.54 21.02
C TRP A 126 3.29 0.89 21.12
N LYS A 127 4.00 1.06 22.25
CA LYS A 127 5.27 0.36 22.48
C LYS A 127 5.08 -1.16 22.52
N VAL A 128 4.07 -1.66 23.23
CA VAL A 128 3.81 -3.11 23.32
C VAL A 128 3.35 -3.68 21.99
N ILE A 129 2.46 -3.00 21.27
CA ILE A 129 2.04 -3.43 19.93
C ILE A 129 3.22 -3.40 18.94
N LYS A 130 4.10 -2.40 19.03
CA LYS A 130 5.34 -2.36 18.20
C LYS A 130 6.31 -3.49 18.56
N ALA A 131 6.43 -3.85 19.83
CA ALA A 131 7.19 -5.02 20.26
C ALA A 131 6.58 -6.31 19.69
N LEU A 132 5.25 -6.44 19.74
CA LEU A 132 4.52 -7.58 19.17
C LEU A 132 4.74 -7.72 17.67
N ARG A 133 4.78 -6.59 16.93
CA ARG A 133 5.10 -6.59 15.49
C ARG A 133 6.46 -7.23 15.18
N SER A 134 7.43 -7.15 16.08
CA SER A 134 8.75 -7.81 15.90
C SER A 134 8.64 -9.35 15.90
N HIS A 135 7.60 -9.89 16.53
CA HIS A 135 7.28 -11.32 16.50
C HIS A 135 6.20 -11.68 15.48
N ASP A 136 5.31 -10.75 15.17
CA ASP A 136 4.17 -10.95 14.28
C ASP A 136 3.97 -9.75 13.34
N PRO A 137 4.61 -9.78 12.16
CA PRO A 137 4.50 -8.72 11.16
C PRO A 137 3.07 -8.52 10.62
N SER A 138 2.17 -9.52 10.75
CA SER A 138 0.80 -9.44 10.24
C SER A 138 -0.08 -8.43 10.97
N LEU A 139 0.36 -7.95 12.14
CA LEU A 139 -0.33 -6.91 12.90
C LEU A 139 -0.40 -5.54 12.19
N VAL A 140 0.14 -5.41 10.98
CA VAL A 140 -0.04 -4.23 10.09
C VAL A 140 -1.30 -4.30 9.24
N ASP A 141 -1.93 -5.47 9.13
CA ASP A 141 -3.19 -5.66 8.42
C ASP A 141 -4.38 -5.40 9.35
N GLU A 142 -5.32 -4.59 8.88
CA GLU A 142 -6.48 -4.15 9.67
C GLU A 142 -7.34 -5.32 10.12
N ALA A 143 -7.58 -6.31 9.25
CA ALA A 143 -8.40 -7.47 9.58
C ALA A 143 -7.74 -8.34 10.64
N THR A 144 -6.43 -8.57 10.52
CA THR A 144 -5.63 -9.34 11.48
C THR A 144 -5.51 -8.63 12.82
N PHE A 145 -5.34 -7.29 12.80
CA PHE A 145 -5.32 -6.48 14.00
C PHE A 145 -6.67 -6.51 14.72
N LYS A 146 -7.80 -6.39 13.98
CA LYS A 146 -9.17 -6.56 14.50
C LYS A 146 -9.44 -7.96 15.07
N GLU A 147 -8.83 -8.99 14.50
CA GLU A 147 -8.93 -10.35 15.01
C GLU A 147 -8.19 -10.51 16.35
N LYS A 148 -6.95 -10.02 16.43
CA LYS A 148 -6.01 -10.28 17.52
C LYS A 148 -6.11 -9.29 18.69
N ILE A 149 -6.54 -8.05 18.42
CA ILE A 149 -6.69 -7.02 19.44
C ILE A 149 -8.18 -6.87 19.77
N LYS A 150 -8.51 -7.07 21.04
CA LYS A 150 -9.86 -6.91 21.58
C LYS A 150 -9.84 -5.85 22.66
N ILE A 151 -10.74 -4.87 22.52
CA ILE A 151 -10.91 -3.79 23.48
C ILE A 151 -12.11 -4.14 24.36
N PHE A 152 -11.93 -3.99 25.67
CA PHE A 152 -12.95 -4.28 26.67
C PHE A 152 -13.10 -3.09 27.60
N GLY A 153 -14.34 -2.68 27.88
CA GLY A 153 -14.68 -1.64 28.84
C GLY A 153 -15.09 -2.23 30.19
N SER A 154 -14.84 -1.50 31.27
CA SER A 154 -15.38 -1.78 32.60
C SER A 154 -15.62 -0.45 33.30
N ASP A 155 -16.84 -0.22 33.75
CA ASP A 155 -17.21 0.95 34.57
C ASP A 155 -17.42 0.50 36.03
N ASP A 156 -16.96 1.30 36.99
CA ASP A 156 -17.09 1.04 38.44
C ASP A 156 -18.50 1.41 38.97
N GLY A 157 -19.33 2.02 38.13
CA GLY A 157 -20.71 2.40 38.44
C GLY A 157 -21.67 1.21 38.51
N LYS A 158 -21.97 0.72 39.73
CA LYS A 158 -23.10 -0.19 40.00
C LYS A 158 -24.44 0.44 39.60
N LYS A 159 -24.88 0.33 38.34
CA LYS A 159 -26.29 0.40 37.90
C LYS A 159 -26.41 -0.01 36.43
N GLN A 160 -27.03 -1.16 36.18
CA GLN A 160 -27.44 -1.63 34.85
C GLN A 160 -28.63 -0.78 34.36
N SER A 161 -28.42 -0.01 33.29
CA SER A 161 -29.49 0.42 32.38
C SER A 161 -29.10 0.07 30.95
N ASP A 162 -30.07 -0.35 30.13
CA ASP A 162 -29.84 -0.79 28.75
C ASP A 162 -29.24 0.32 27.86
N GLU A 163 -29.54 1.58 28.14
CA GLU A 163 -28.97 2.76 27.45
C GLU A 163 -27.47 2.94 27.70
N LYS A 164 -26.97 2.61 28.90
CA LYS A 164 -25.54 2.75 29.25
C LYS A 164 -24.70 1.69 28.55
N THR A 165 -25.22 0.48 28.44
CA THR A 165 -24.57 -0.65 27.74
C THR A 165 -24.39 -0.37 26.23
N LEU A 166 -25.35 0.32 25.62
CA LEU A 166 -25.26 0.75 24.22
C LEU A 166 -24.21 1.86 24.05
N PHE A 167 -24.15 2.82 24.99
CA PHE A 167 -23.16 3.90 24.99
C PHE A 167 -21.74 3.35 25.18
N ASP A 168 -21.55 2.38 26.07
CA ASP A 168 -20.27 1.69 26.27
C ASP A 168 -19.86 0.90 25.02
N ALA A 169 -20.80 0.25 24.34
CA ALA A 169 -20.52 -0.47 23.10
C ALA A 169 -20.13 0.47 21.95
N ILE A 170 -20.82 1.61 21.82
CA ILE A 170 -20.49 2.67 20.85
C ILE A 170 -19.11 3.25 21.17
N LEU A 171 -18.85 3.59 22.43
CA LEU A 171 -17.56 4.14 22.86
C LEU A 171 -16.40 3.18 22.60
N LEU A 172 -16.59 1.88 22.89
CA LEU A 172 -15.58 0.86 22.61
C LEU A 172 -15.33 0.69 21.11
N GLN A 173 -16.38 0.85 20.30
CA GLN A 173 -16.27 0.80 18.85
C GLN A 173 -15.54 2.04 18.31
N ASP A 174 -15.89 3.23 18.79
CA ASP A 174 -15.24 4.49 18.42
C ASP A 174 -13.76 4.50 18.83
N LEU A 175 -13.44 3.99 20.01
CA LEU A 175 -12.05 3.84 20.46
C LEU A 175 -11.29 2.84 19.60
N ALA A 176 -11.93 1.74 19.21
CA ALA A 176 -11.36 0.78 18.30
C ALA A 176 -11.06 1.44 16.94
N ASP A 177 -12.02 2.18 16.40
CA ASP A 177 -11.90 2.90 15.13
C ASP A 177 -10.81 3.97 15.17
N ALA A 178 -10.71 4.75 16.24
CA ALA A 178 -9.61 5.70 16.46
C ALA A 178 -8.24 4.99 16.51
N MET A 179 -8.14 3.87 17.21
CA MET A 179 -6.93 3.04 17.21
C MET A 179 -6.59 2.50 15.81
N TYR A 180 -7.58 2.04 15.04
CA TYR A 180 -7.37 1.56 13.68
C TYR A 180 -6.92 2.68 12.73
N ASN A 181 -7.48 3.88 12.86
CA ASN A 181 -7.10 5.03 12.04
C ASN A 181 -5.65 5.47 12.26
N VAL A 182 -5.17 5.34 13.50
CA VAL A 182 -3.82 5.76 13.90
C VAL A 182 -2.78 4.64 13.70
N MET A 183 -3.23 3.39 13.65
CA MET A 183 -2.39 2.18 13.51
C MET A 183 -1.37 2.27 12.34
N PRO A 184 -1.73 2.68 11.10
CA PRO A 184 -0.76 2.84 10.04
C PRO A 184 0.38 3.80 10.39
N THR A 185 0.11 4.86 11.14
CA THR A 185 1.12 5.87 11.48
C THR A 185 2.03 5.45 12.63
N LYS A 186 1.50 4.69 13.61
CA LYS A 186 2.25 4.27 14.82
C LYS A 186 2.97 2.93 14.64
N LEU A 187 2.40 2.02 13.84
CA LEU A 187 2.92 0.67 13.64
C LEU A 187 3.69 0.48 12.35
N ARG A 188 3.47 1.30 11.31
CA ARG A 188 4.40 1.33 10.18
C ARG A 188 5.62 2.13 10.59
N ASP A 189 6.81 1.58 10.39
CA ASP A 189 8.03 2.34 10.63
C ASP A 189 8.15 3.44 9.55
N ARG A 190 7.66 4.65 9.84
CA ARG A 190 8.01 5.86 9.07
C ARG A 190 9.53 5.95 8.89
N ASN A 191 10.28 5.63 9.96
CA ASN A 191 11.74 5.58 9.94
C ASN A 191 12.33 4.48 9.04
N TYR A 192 11.61 3.37 8.78
CA TYR A 192 12.10 2.29 7.91
C TYR A 192 12.10 2.76 6.45
N TRP A 193 10.97 3.32 6.01
CA TRP A 193 10.83 3.86 4.66
C TRP A 193 11.73 5.08 4.45
N GLU A 194 11.78 6.04 5.37
CA GLU A 194 12.65 7.22 5.26
C GLU A 194 14.15 6.86 5.18
N ASN A 195 14.61 5.86 5.96
CA ASN A 195 15.99 5.38 5.88
C ASN A 195 16.26 4.62 4.57
N PHE A 196 15.25 3.93 4.04
CA PHE A 196 15.34 3.24 2.76
C PHE A 196 15.38 4.22 1.58
N THR A 197 14.56 5.25 1.64
CA THR A 197 14.49 6.34 0.67
C THR A 197 15.84 7.02 0.44
N LYS A 198 16.57 7.33 1.51
CA LYS A 198 17.93 7.91 1.42
C LYS A 198 18.93 6.98 0.70
N LYS A 199 18.80 5.67 0.88
CA LYS A 199 19.64 4.67 0.19
C LYS A 199 19.23 4.51 -1.28
N THR A 200 17.94 4.64 -1.59
CA THR A 200 17.40 4.42 -2.93
C THR A 200 17.81 5.50 -3.92
N GLY A 201 17.78 6.77 -3.53
CA GLY A 201 18.27 7.85 -4.39
C GLY A 201 19.73 7.65 -4.81
N ASN A 202 20.56 7.10 -3.91
CA ASN A 202 21.93 6.72 -4.24
C ASN A 202 22.00 5.53 -5.21
N ILE A 203 21.13 4.53 -5.08
CA ILE A 203 21.05 3.38 -5.99
C ILE A 203 20.61 3.82 -7.38
N ALA A 204 19.55 4.63 -7.50
CA ALA A 204 19.09 5.16 -8.78
C ALA A 204 20.18 5.99 -9.48
N ARG A 205 20.90 6.84 -8.72
CA ARG A 205 22.04 7.61 -9.25
C ARG A 205 23.20 6.71 -9.70
N THR A 206 23.52 5.69 -8.92
CA THR A 206 24.60 4.74 -9.23
C THR A 206 24.26 3.93 -10.47
N LEU A 207 23.01 3.46 -10.57
CA LEU A 207 22.49 2.74 -11.71
C LEU A 207 22.51 3.61 -12.98
N ASN A 208 22.01 4.85 -12.90
CA ASN A 208 22.07 5.78 -14.03
C ASN A 208 23.51 6.03 -14.51
N ASN A 209 24.47 6.24 -13.60
CA ASN A 209 25.88 6.40 -13.99
C ASN A 209 26.45 5.15 -14.67
N ARG A 210 26.13 3.96 -14.16
CA ARG A 210 26.57 2.68 -14.74
C ARG A 210 25.95 2.45 -16.11
N LEU A 211 24.67 2.75 -16.28
CA LEU A 211 23.98 2.69 -17.57
C LEU A 211 24.65 3.63 -18.59
N LYS A 212 24.93 4.89 -18.21
CA LYS A 212 25.66 5.84 -19.07
C LYS A 212 27.01 5.27 -19.52
N MET A 213 27.81 4.73 -18.60
CA MET A 213 29.10 4.09 -18.94
C MET A 213 28.95 2.90 -19.88
N ILE A 214 27.89 2.09 -19.74
CA ILE A 214 27.63 0.94 -20.62
C ILE A 214 27.24 1.44 -22.02
N PHE A 215 26.38 2.45 -22.12
CA PHE A 215 25.91 2.98 -23.40
C PHE A 215 26.97 3.79 -24.15
N GLU A 216 27.83 4.52 -23.45
CA GLU A 216 29.01 5.16 -24.06
C GLU A 216 29.91 4.13 -24.78
N LYS A 217 30.01 2.91 -24.23
CA LYS A 217 30.77 1.81 -24.85
C LYS A 217 29.97 1.03 -25.91
N ASN A 218 28.64 1.16 -25.93
CA ASN A 218 27.74 0.38 -26.78
C ASN A 218 26.64 1.29 -27.38
N PRO A 219 26.99 2.34 -28.15
CA PRO A 219 26.04 3.38 -28.54
C PRO A 219 24.95 2.87 -29.50
N GLU A 220 25.30 1.98 -30.44
CA GLU A 220 24.34 1.42 -31.41
C GLU A 220 23.16 0.72 -30.72
N PHE A 221 23.45 0.02 -29.62
CA PHE A 221 22.45 -0.69 -28.85
C PHE A 221 21.46 0.26 -28.16
N PHE A 222 21.99 1.33 -27.55
CA PHE A 222 21.16 2.33 -26.89
C PHE A 222 20.32 3.12 -27.89
N HIS A 223 20.93 3.58 -28.99
CA HIS A 223 20.20 4.29 -30.04
C HIS A 223 19.10 3.42 -30.65
N GLY A 224 19.36 2.13 -30.84
CA GLY A 224 18.36 1.18 -31.27
C GLY A 224 17.17 1.04 -30.31
N PHE A 225 17.44 1.00 -29.00
CA PHE A 225 16.38 0.99 -27.98
C PHE A 225 15.60 2.31 -27.95
N LEU A 226 16.29 3.44 -28.01
CA LEU A 226 15.69 4.77 -28.04
C LEU A 226 14.79 4.97 -29.27
N ASP A 227 15.24 4.55 -30.45
CA ASP A 227 14.44 4.59 -31.67
C ASP A 227 13.19 3.70 -31.53
N SER A 228 13.31 2.51 -30.94
CA SER A 228 12.15 1.66 -30.63
C SER A 228 11.17 2.33 -29.66
N LEU A 229 11.64 3.02 -28.62
CA LEU A 229 10.76 3.77 -27.71
C LEU A 229 10.06 4.91 -28.45
N ARG A 230 10.79 5.71 -29.23
CA ARG A 230 10.24 6.86 -29.96
C ARG A 230 9.15 6.47 -30.94
N GLU A 231 9.36 5.35 -31.63
CA GLU A 231 8.45 4.81 -32.64
C GLU A 231 7.14 4.26 -32.04
N ASN A 232 7.23 3.62 -30.86
CA ASN A 232 6.12 2.84 -30.30
C ASN A 232 5.45 3.48 -29.07
N ILE A 233 6.05 4.53 -28.51
CA ILE A 233 5.52 5.28 -27.36
C ILE A 233 5.24 6.71 -27.80
N HIS A 234 6.28 7.54 -28.00
CA HIS A 234 6.13 8.92 -28.50
C HIS A 234 7.48 9.49 -29.00
N GLN A 235 7.46 10.31 -30.04
CA GLN A 235 8.68 10.73 -30.76
C GLN A 235 9.64 11.61 -29.94
N ASN A 236 9.10 12.30 -28.94
CA ASN A 236 9.81 13.29 -28.15
C ASN A 236 10.68 12.71 -27.01
N ILE A 237 10.75 11.38 -26.87
CA ILE A 237 11.56 10.73 -25.82
C ILE A 237 13.03 11.11 -25.97
N LYS A 238 13.61 11.67 -24.90
CA LYS A 238 15.03 12.02 -24.82
C LYS A 238 15.87 10.86 -24.28
N GLU A 239 17.18 10.91 -24.52
CA GLU A 239 18.11 9.88 -24.02
C GLU A 239 18.03 9.72 -22.50
N ASP A 240 18.08 10.83 -21.75
CA ASP A 240 17.96 10.79 -20.29
C ASP A 240 16.60 10.22 -19.84
N GLU A 241 15.53 10.39 -20.62
CA GLU A 241 14.21 9.81 -20.30
C GLU A 241 14.20 8.29 -20.53
N ALA A 242 14.83 7.82 -21.60
CA ALA A 242 15.00 6.38 -21.84
C ALA A 242 15.84 5.72 -20.73
N LEU A 243 16.89 6.39 -20.24
CA LEU A 243 17.66 5.95 -19.07
C LEU A 243 16.79 5.87 -17.83
N ASP A 244 16.01 6.91 -17.58
CA ASP A 244 15.12 6.98 -16.43
C ASP A 244 14.04 5.90 -16.49
N MET A 245 13.52 5.54 -17.67
CA MET A 245 12.60 4.42 -17.84
C MET A 245 13.23 3.08 -17.46
N ILE A 246 14.47 2.81 -17.90
CA ILE A 246 15.20 1.57 -17.55
C ILE A 246 15.46 1.52 -16.04
N THR A 247 15.98 2.61 -15.48
CA THR A 247 16.28 2.71 -14.04
C THR A 247 15.03 2.56 -13.20
N SER A 248 13.93 3.22 -13.60
CA SER A 248 12.63 3.08 -12.94
C SER A 248 12.18 1.62 -12.98
N HIS A 249 12.19 0.99 -14.14
CA HIS A 249 11.79 -0.42 -14.31
C HIS A 249 12.57 -1.39 -13.42
N ILE A 250 13.91 -1.27 -13.40
CA ILE A 250 14.79 -2.12 -12.57
C ILE A 250 14.43 -2.02 -11.08
N ILE A 251 14.06 -0.83 -10.62
CA ILE A 251 13.74 -0.56 -9.22
C ILE A 251 12.28 -0.93 -8.90
N THR A 252 11.35 -0.62 -9.80
CA THR A 252 9.91 -0.71 -9.53
C THR A 252 9.35 -2.09 -9.82
N LYS A 253 9.84 -2.80 -10.85
CA LYS A 253 9.32 -4.11 -11.23
C LYS A 253 9.31 -5.11 -10.07
N PRO A 254 10.39 -5.30 -9.29
CA PRO A 254 10.37 -6.27 -8.19
C PRO A 254 9.38 -5.90 -7.07
N ILE A 255 9.15 -4.59 -6.86
CA ILE A 255 8.14 -4.09 -5.92
C ILE A 255 6.74 -4.46 -6.43
N PHE A 256 6.48 -4.23 -7.71
CA PHE A 256 5.21 -4.57 -8.33
C PHE A 256 4.97 -6.08 -8.42
N ASP A 257 5.99 -6.88 -8.74
CA ASP A 257 5.92 -8.35 -8.72
C ASP A 257 5.62 -8.86 -7.30
N ALA A 258 6.23 -8.25 -6.28
CA ALA A 258 5.96 -8.58 -4.88
C ALA A 258 4.54 -8.22 -4.43
N LEU A 259 4.00 -7.12 -4.94
CA LEU A 259 2.66 -6.62 -4.60
C LEU A 259 1.54 -7.40 -5.32
N PHE A 260 1.77 -7.78 -6.57
CA PHE A 260 0.72 -8.21 -7.49
C PHE A 260 0.98 -9.58 -8.14
N GLY A 261 2.06 -10.26 -7.75
CA GLY A 261 2.55 -11.52 -8.32
C GLY A 261 3.30 -11.31 -9.64
N ASP A 262 3.85 -12.40 -10.20
CA ASP A 262 4.62 -12.43 -11.47
C ASP A 262 3.79 -12.09 -12.74
N ASN A 263 2.62 -11.47 -12.56
CA ASN A 263 1.59 -11.35 -13.58
C ASN A 263 1.66 -10.06 -14.40
N ILE A 264 2.65 -9.18 -14.20
CA ILE A 264 2.80 -7.94 -14.99
C ILE A 264 3.44 -8.28 -16.35
N GLN A 265 2.72 -9.05 -17.14
CA GLN A 265 3.08 -9.39 -18.51
C GLN A 265 2.39 -8.41 -19.45
N ASN A 266 2.93 -7.19 -19.55
CA ASN A 266 2.48 -6.18 -20.52
C ASN A 266 3.61 -5.86 -21.53
N PRO A 267 3.27 -5.27 -22.69
CA PRO A 267 4.21 -4.94 -23.76
C PRO A 267 5.45 -4.17 -23.28
N ILE A 268 5.23 -3.16 -22.45
CA ILE A 268 6.28 -2.26 -21.96
C ILE A 268 7.23 -3.01 -21.00
N ALA A 269 6.68 -3.76 -20.04
CA ALA A 269 7.47 -4.56 -19.12
C ALA A 269 8.31 -5.62 -19.85
N LYS A 270 7.76 -6.31 -20.86
CA LYS A 270 8.50 -7.29 -21.66
C LYS A 270 9.68 -6.64 -22.41
N ALA A 271 9.47 -5.49 -23.03
CA ALA A 271 10.53 -4.78 -23.75
C ALA A 271 11.64 -4.31 -22.80
N LEU A 272 11.27 -3.78 -21.63
CA LEU A 272 12.23 -3.35 -20.60
C LEU A 272 12.95 -4.54 -19.95
N ASP A 273 12.28 -5.68 -19.76
CA ASP A 273 12.91 -6.90 -19.27
C ASP A 273 13.99 -7.41 -20.24
N LYS A 274 13.73 -7.39 -21.55
CA LYS A 274 14.73 -7.73 -22.57
C LYS A 274 15.90 -6.75 -22.56
N MET A 275 15.65 -5.46 -22.33
CA MET A 275 16.69 -4.45 -22.16
C MET A 275 17.56 -4.76 -20.94
N VAL A 276 16.95 -5.07 -19.79
CA VAL A 276 17.65 -5.42 -18.56
C VAL A 276 18.47 -6.71 -18.72
N GLN A 277 17.91 -7.73 -19.36
CA GLN A 277 18.63 -8.98 -19.66
C GLN A 277 19.87 -8.70 -20.53
N LYS A 278 19.74 -7.86 -21.55
CA LYS A 278 20.86 -7.49 -22.41
C LYS A 278 21.91 -6.68 -21.64
N LEU A 279 21.51 -5.76 -20.77
CA LEU A 279 22.43 -5.01 -19.91
C LEU A 279 23.19 -5.92 -18.94
N ALA A 280 22.55 -6.97 -18.42
CA ALA A 280 23.24 -7.96 -17.59
C ALA A 280 24.38 -8.64 -18.35
N THR A 281 24.19 -8.97 -19.65
CA THR A 281 25.29 -9.51 -20.48
C THR A 281 26.44 -8.53 -20.73
N LEU A 282 26.21 -7.23 -20.51
CA LEU A 282 27.19 -6.16 -20.64
C LEU A 282 27.83 -5.79 -19.28
N GLY A 283 27.59 -6.59 -18.24
CA GLY A 283 28.20 -6.42 -16.92
C GLY A 283 27.45 -5.48 -15.98
N LEU A 284 26.14 -5.29 -16.19
CA LEU A 284 25.26 -4.69 -15.19
C LEU A 284 24.92 -5.76 -14.13
N GLU A 285 25.68 -5.78 -13.03
CA GLU A 285 25.52 -6.77 -11.96
C GLU A 285 25.67 -6.16 -10.55
N GLY A 286 24.66 -6.40 -9.72
CA GLY A 286 24.76 -6.21 -8.28
C GLY A 286 24.47 -4.80 -7.76
N GLU A 287 24.19 -3.83 -8.64
CA GLU A 287 23.78 -2.47 -8.25
C GLU A 287 22.45 -2.44 -7.47
N THR A 288 21.63 -3.51 -7.58
CA THR A 288 20.36 -3.68 -6.88
C THR A 288 20.45 -4.59 -5.65
N LYS A 289 21.64 -5.09 -5.27
CA LYS A 289 21.80 -6.00 -4.10
C LYS A 289 21.26 -5.38 -2.82
N ASP A 290 21.46 -4.07 -2.64
CA ASP A 290 20.99 -3.32 -1.48
C ASP A 290 19.45 -3.17 -1.44
N LEU A 291 18.76 -3.42 -2.56
CA LEU A 291 17.29 -3.42 -2.66
C LEU A 291 16.66 -4.74 -2.25
N LYS A 292 17.44 -5.82 -2.06
CA LYS A 292 16.88 -7.14 -1.71
C LYS A 292 16.03 -7.10 -0.43
N ASN A 293 16.52 -6.44 0.62
CA ASN A 293 15.80 -6.32 1.89
C ASN A 293 14.52 -5.48 1.75
N LEU A 294 14.51 -4.49 0.84
CA LEU A 294 13.29 -3.75 0.51
C LEU A 294 12.26 -4.67 -0.10
N TYR A 295 12.65 -5.42 -1.12
CA TYR A 295 11.73 -6.26 -1.87
C TYR A 295 11.09 -7.32 -0.97
N GLU A 296 11.86 -7.93 -0.07
CA GLU A 296 11.31 -8.85 0.94
C GLU A 296 10.35 -8.16 1.90
N SER A 297 10.61 -6.90 2.27
CA SER A 297 9.73 -6.13 3.15
C SER A 297 8.45 -5.69 2.46
N VAL A 298 8.55 -5.19 1.22
CA VAL A 298 7.39 -4.89 0.35
C VAL A 298 6.54 -6.14 0.18
N LYS A 299 7.17 -7.28 -0.12
CA LYS A 299 6.50 -8.57 -0.29
C LYS A 299 5.79 -9.00 0.98
N THR A 300 6.43 -8.82 2.14
CA THR A 300 5.81 -9.12 3.43
C THR A 300 4.60 -8.23 3.66
N GLU A 301 4.72 -6.91 3.47
CA GLU A 301 3.60 -5.96 3.60
C GLU A 301 2.47 -6.26 2.60
N ALA A 302 2.81 -6.61 1.35
CA ALA A 302 1.88 -6.99 0.30
C ALA A 302 1.08 -8.25 0.64
N MET A 303 1.75 -9.28 1.17
CA MET A 303 1.10 -10.52 1.63
C MET A 303 0.08 -10.26 2.75
N HIS A 304 0.29 -9.21 3.53
CA HIS A 304 -0.59 -8.80 4.61
C HIS A 304 -1.70 -7.84 4.14
N ALA A 305 -1.46 -7.01 3.13
CA ALA A 305 -2.46 -6.11 2.54
C ALA A 305 -3.48 -6.86 1.66
N LYS A 306 -4.50 -7.44 2.29
CA LYS A 306 -5.50 -8.29 1.61
C LYS A 306 -6.68 -7.53 1.00
N SER A 307 -6.99 -6.31 1.46
CA SER A 307 -8.12 -5.52 0.96
C SER A 307 -7.70 -4.52 -0.13
N GLN A 308 -8.60 -4.17 -1.05
CA GLN A 308 -8.32 -3.17 -2.11
C GLN A 308 -7.88 -1.81 -1.52
N LYS A 309 -8.50 -1.39 -0.41
CA LYS A 309 -8.12 -0.17 0.32
C LYS A 309 -6.68 -0.26 0.87
N SER A 310 -6.33 -1.36 1.53
CA SER A 310 -4.98 -1.55 2.10
C SER A 310 -3.89 -1.63 1.02
N GLN A 311 -4.19 -2.24 -0.14
CA GLN A 311 -3.29 -2.28 -1.29
C GLN A 311 -3.11 -0.89 -1.91
N GLN A 312 -4.19 -0.14 -2.11
CA GLN A 312 -4.10 1.25 -2.59
C GLN A 312 -3.33 2.16 -1.64
N GLU A 313 -3.54 2.01 -0.32
CA GLU A 313 -2.76 2.73 0.68
C GLU A 313 -1.28 2.32 0.66
N LEU A 314 -0.98 1.04 0.45
CA LEU A 314 0.39 0.57 0.28
C LEU A 314 1.06 1.19 -0.95
N ILE A 315 0.39 1.19 -2.11
CA ILE A 315 0.90 1.84 -3.33
C ILE A 315 1.07 3.35 -3.11
N LYS A 316 0.07 4.02 -2.52
CA LYS A 316 0.10 5.46 -2.24
C LYS A 316 1.24 5.82 -1.29
N ASN A 317 1.47 4.99 -0.27
CA ASN A 317 2.57 5.19 0.66
C ASN A 317 3.92 4.95 -0.01
N LEU A 318 4.08 3.85 -0.76
CA LEU A 318 5.27 3.59 -1.59
C LEU A 318 5.53 4.75 -2.54
N TYR A 319 4.50 5.33 -3.14
CA TYR A 319 4.65 6.52 -3.96
C TYR A 319 5.18 7.71 -3.16
N ASN A 320 4.52 8.08 -2.08
CA ASN A 320 4.86 9.27 -1.30
C ASN A 320 6.21 9.18 -0.59
N THR A 321 6.63 7.98 -0.17
CA THR A 321 7.87 7.79 0.60
C THR A 321 9.03 7.35 -0.28
N PHE A 322 8.80 6.41 -1.20
CA PHE A 322 9.85 5.75 -1.95
C PHE A 322 9.98 6.33 -3.36
N PHE A 323 8.93 6.28 -4.19
CA PHE A 323 9.04 6.68 -5.59
C PHE A 323 9.29 8.18 -5.74
N LYS A 324 8.56 9.02 -5.00
CA LYS A 324 8.71 10.48 -5.06
C LYS A 324 10.12 10.93 -4.73
N GLU A 325 10.79 10.25 -3.81
CA GLU A 325 12.12 10.64 -3.36
C GLU A 325 13.24 9.96 -4.18
N ALA A 326 13.07 8.69 -4.56
CA ALA A 326 14.00 7.98 -5.43
C ALA A 326 14.04 8.57 -6.84
N PHE A 327 12.88 9.05 -7.32
CA PHE A 327 12.68 9.60 -8.65
C PHE A 327 12.23 11.06 -8.59
N LYS A 328 12.80 11.85 -7.68
CA LYS A 328 12.39 13.23 -7.43
C LYS A 328 12.33 14.09 -8.69
N LYS A 329 13.38 14.02 -9.52
CA LYS A 329 13.46 14.75 -10.79
C LYS A 329 12.33 14.36 -11.75
N GLN A 330 12.01 13.07 -11.86
CA GLN A 330 10.96 12.55 -12.73
C GLN A 330 9.56 12.85 -12.16
N SER A 331 9.39 12.73 -10.84
CA SER A 331 8.14 13.00 -10.14
C SER A 331 7.78 14.48 -10.14
N GLU A 332 8.75 15.39 -10.06
CA GLU A 332 8.53 16.84 -10.16
C GLU A 332 8.24 17.27 -11.60
N LYS A 333 8.86 16.62 -12.59
CA LYS A 333 8.63 16.89 -14.01
C LYS A 333 7.23 16.48 -14.47
N LEU A 334 6.71 15.35 -13.97
CA LEU A 334 5.49 14.73 -14.53
C LEU A 334 4.30 14.67 -13.56
N GLY A 335 4.51 14.92 -12.26
CA GLY A 335 3.45 15.15 -11.25
C GLY A 335 2.32 14.11 -11.22
N ILE A 336 2.52 12.95 -10.58
CA ILE A 336 1.41 11.99 -10.37
C ILE A 336 0.42 12.58 -9.37
N VAL A 337 -0.77 12.96 -9.86
CA VAL A 337 -1.83 13.53 -9.04
C VAL A 337 -2.81 12.43 -8.63
N TYR A 338 -2.99 12.25 -7.33
CA TYR A 338 -4.07 11.43 -6.79
C TYR A 338 -5.35 12.26 -6.72
N THR A 339 -6.22 12.12 -7.72
CA THR A 339 -7.54 12.75 -7.73
C THR A 339 -8.39 12.19 -6.58
N PRO A 340 -8.99 13.04 -5.71
CA PRO A 340 -9.87 12.59 -4.64
C PRO A 340 -11.02 11.72 -5.16
N ILE A 341 -11.36 10.66 -4.42
CA ILE A 341 -12.31 9.64 -4.88
C ILE A 341 -13.72 10.21 -5.04
N GLU A 342 -14.07 11.19 -4.21
CA GLU A 342 -15.34 11.90 -4.22
C GLU A 342 -15.51 12.71 -5.51
N VAL A 343 -14.42 13.30 -6.00
CA VAL A 343 -14.39 14.05 -7.27
C VAL A 343 -14.55 13.07 -8.44
N VAL A 344 -13.82 11.95 -8.43
CA VAL A 344 -13.93 10.91 -9.45
C VAL A 344 -15.36 10.37 -9.53
N ASP A 345 -15.95 10.01 -8.39
CA ASP A 345 -17.30 9.46 -8.31
C ASP A 345 -18.36 10.47 -8.77
N PHE A 346 -18.21 11.75 -8.39
CA PHE A 346 -19.09 12.80 -8.86
C PHE A 346 -19.08 12.92 -10.39
N ILE A 347 -17.89 12.99 -11.01
CA ILE A 347 -17.75 13.12 -12.47
C ILE A 347 -18.34 11.90 -13.19
N LEU A 348 -18.09 10.68 -12.68
CA LEU A 348 -18.62 9.47 -13.28
C LEU A 348 -20.15 9.43 -13.19
N ARG A 349 -20.74 9.75 -12.03
CA ARG A 349 -22.21 9.78 -11.86
C ARG A 349 -22.86 10.86 -12.71
N ALA A 350 -22.26 12.05 -12.77
CA ALA A 350 -22.73 13.16 -13.60
C ALA A 350 -22.69 12.78 -15.09
N THR A 351 -21.59 12.19 -15.57
CA THR A 351 -21.45 11.72 -16.95
C THR A 351 -22.51 10.67 -17.28
N ASN A 352 -22.75 9.69 -16.40
CA ASN A 352 -23.81 8.71 -16.60
C ASN A 352 -25.20 9.34 -16.67
N GLY A 353 -25.46 10.34 -15.82
CA GLY A 353 -26.70 11.12 -15.85
C GLY A 353 -26.89 11.88 -17.17
N ILE A 354 -25.82 12.45 -17.72
CA ILE A 354 -25.82 13.15 -19.02
C ILE A 354 -26.10 12.15 -20.15
N LEU A 355 -25.44 10.99 -20.16
CA LEU A 355 -25.69 9.92 -21.14
C LEU A 355 -27.17 9.53 -21.17
N LYS A 356 -27.76 9.31 -20.00
CA LYS A 356 -29.17 8.93 -19.88
C LYS A 356 -30.10 10.04 -20.35
N LYS A 357 -29.87 11.27 -19.90
CA LYS A 357 -30.76 12.42 -20.16
C LYS A 357 -30.72 12.88 -21.61
N HIS A 358 -29.53 12.94 -22.21
CA HIS A 358 -29.34 13.61 -23.50
C HIS A 358 -29.11 12.64 -24.66
N PHE A 359 -28.72 11.40 -24.39
CA PHE A 359 -28.36 10.42 -25.41
C PHE A 359 -29.14 9.09 -25.31
N ASN A 360 -30.04 8.96 -24.32
CA ASN A 360 -30.84 7.75 -24.09
C ASN A 360 -30.00 6.47 -24.03
N THR A 361 -28.82 6.56 -23.43
CA THR A 361 -27.83 5.47 -23.27
C THR A 361 -27.16 5.60 -21.90
N ASP A 362 -26.29 4.66 -21.55
CA ASP A 362 -25.49 4.73 -20.32
C ASP A 362 -24.16 3.98 -20.47
N PHE A 363 -23.37 3.92 -19.40
CA PHE A 363 -22.07 3.26 -19.47
C PHE A 363 -22.10 1.77 -19.82
N ASN A 364 -23.23 1.07 -19.70
CA ASN A 364 -23.37 -0.36 -20.00
C ASN A 364 -23.55 -0.64 -21.51
N ASP A 365 -23.95 0.36 -22.30
CA ASP A 365 -24.19 0.21 -23.73
C ASP A 365 -22.88 -0.08 -24.48
N GLN A 366 -22.83 -1.20 -25.21
CA GLN A 366 -21.63 -1.68 -25.91
C GLN A 366 -21.10 -0.71 -26.98
N SER A 367 -21.93 0.21 -27.48
CA SER A 367 -21.53 1.26 -28.43
C SER A 367 -20.76 2.42 -27.79
N ILE A 368 -20.72 2.48 -26.45
CA ILE A 368 -20.06 3.56 -25.70
C ILE A 368 -18.61 3.18 -25.41
N THR A 369 -17.70 3.71 -26.23
CA THR A 369 -16.26 3.73 -25.97
C THR A 369 -15.89 4.89 -25.06
N ILE A 370 -15.14 4.59 -23.99
CA ILE A 370 -14.76 5.50 -22.91
C ILE A 370 -13.24 5.58 -22.88
N PHE A 371 -12.71 6.79 -22.91
CA PHE A 371 -11.29 7.05 -22.97
C PHE A 371 -10.83 7.99 -21.85
N ASP A 372 -9.77 7.58 -21.16
CA ASP A 372 -9.04 8.41 -20.21
C ASP A 372 -7.63 8.73 -20.78
N PRO A 373 -7.42 9.93 -21.37
CA PRO A 373 -6.17 10.30 -22.02
C PRO A 373 -5.01 10.62 -21.06
N PHE A 374 -5.30 10.78 -19.76
CA PHE A 374 -4.36 11.18 -18.71
C PHE A 374 -4.64 10.41 -17.43
N THR A 375 -4.52 9.09 -17.51
CA THR A 375 -5.15 8.22 -16.51
C THR A 375 -4.48 8.26 -15.14
N GLY A 376 -3.23 8.70 -15.05
CA GLY A 376 -2.46 8.77 -13.83
C GLY A 376 -2.43 7.40 -13.15
N THR A 377 -3.05 7.31 -11.98
CA THR A 377 -3.14 6.06 -11.23
C THR A 377 -4.29 5.14 -11.68
N GLY A 378 -4.98 5.45 -12.77
CA GLY A 378 -6.11 4.66 -13.29
C GLY A 378 -7.43 4.88 -12.53
N SER A 379 -7.53 5.93 -11.72
CA SER A 379 -8.61 6.11 -10.75
C SER A 379 -9.99 6.17 -11.41
N PHE A 380 -10.14 6.89 -12.52
CA PHE A 380 -11.43 7.00 -13.22
C PHE A 380 -11.92 5.65 -13.74
N ILE A 381 -11.08 4.92 -14.47
CA ILE A 381 -11.42 3.62 -15.04
C ILE A 381 -11.64 2.57 -13.93
N ALA A 382 -10.78 2.55 -12.91
CA ALA A 382 -10.91 1.63 -11.78
C ALA A 382 -12.21 1.89 -10.99
N ARG A 383 -12.57 3.16 -10.72
CA ARG A 383 -13.82 3.51 -10.03
C ARG A 383 -15.05 3.21 -10.87
N LEU A 384 -14.99 3.39 -12.19
CA LEU A 384 -16.07 3.02 -13.10
C LEU A 384 -16.35 1.51 -13.07
N LEU A 385 -15.29 0.69 -13.01
CA LEU A 385 -15.37 -0.76 -12.92
C LEU A 385 -15.72 -1.29 -11.53
N SER A 386 -15.50 -0.49 -10.48
CA SER A 386 -15.71 -0.92 -9.09
C SER A 386 -17.18 -1.25 -8.78
N LYS A 387 -17.40 -2.26 -7.94
CA LYS A 387 -18.74 -2.68 -7.50
C LYS A 387 -19.44 -1.59 -6.67
N GLU A 388 -18.68 -0.80 -5.92
CA GLU A 388 -19.19 0.27 -5.05
C GLU A 388 -19.87 1.40 -5.83
N ASN A 389 -19.40 1.69 -7.04
CA ASN A 389 -19.98 2.78 -7.84
C ASN A 389 -21.24 2.35 -8.60
N ALA A 390 -21.40 1.03 -8.84
CA ALA A 390 -22.56 0.43 -9.49
C ALA A 390 -22.95 1.06 -10.84
N LEU A 391 -21.96 1.51 -11.62
CA LEU A 391 -22.14 2.17 -12.92
C LEU A 391 -22.07 1.20 -14.10
N ILE A 392 -21.25 0.14 -13.97
CA ILE A 392 -21.13 -0.96 -14.93
C ILE A 392 -21.70 -2.23 -14.26
N SER A 393 -22.66 -2.89 -14.89
CA SER A 393 -23.26 -4.14 -14.44
C SER A 393 -22.29 -5.33 -14.57
N ASP A 394 -22.56 -6.44 -13.86
CA ASP A 394 -21.70 -7.63 -13.95
C ASP A 394 -21.77 -8.25 -15.37
N GLU A 395 -22.90 -8.12 -16.07
CA GLU A 395 -23.08 -8.59 -17.46
C GLU A 395 -22.27 -7.76 -18.46
N ALA A 396 -22.20 -6.44 -18.28
CA ALA A 396 -21.45 -5.54 -19.16
C ALA A 396 -19.94 -5.51 -18.86
N LEU A 397 -19.53 -5.92 -17.64
CA LEU A 397 -18.17 -5.80 -17.13
C LEU A 397 -17.12 -6.33 -18.10
N LYS A 398 -17.28 -7.59 -18.55
CA LYS A 398 -16.29 -8.27 -19.38
C LYS A 398 -16.09 -7.57 -20.73
N GLU A 399 -17.19 -7.23 -21.41
CA GLU A 399 -17.12 -6.57 -22.72
C GLU A 399 -16.48 -5.18 -22.58
N LYS A 400 -16.91 -4.41 -21.58
CA LYS A 400 -16.39 -3.07 -21.30
C LYS A 400 -14.89 -3.10 -21.02
N PHE A 401 -14.47 -3.97 -20.10
CA PHE A 401 -13.08 -4.15 -19.71
C PHE A 401 -12.18 -4.61 -20.87
N GLN A 402 -12.69 -5.43 -21.79
CA GLN A 402 -11.88 -5.99 -22.88
C GLN A 402 -11.85 -5.10 -24.13
N LYS A 403 -12.90 -4.33 -24.42
CA LYS A 403 -13.05 -3.67 -25.73
C LYS A 403 -13.34 -2.18 -25.71
N ASN A 404 -14.04 -1.67 -24.70
CA ASN A 404 -14.60 -0.31 -24.76
C ASN A 404 -13.92 0.71 -23.84
N LEU A 405 -13.10 0.26 -22.90
CA LEU A 405 -12.36 1.14 -21.99
C LEU A 405 -10.93 1.30 -22.50
N PHE A 406 -10.43 2.53 -22.53
CA PHE A 406 -9.05 2.86 -22.90
C PHE A 406 -8.45 3.84 -21.90
N ALA A 407 -7.18 3.64 -21.55
CA ALA A 407 -6.48 4.46 -20.55
C ALA A 407 -5.05 4.75 -21.01
N PHE A 408 -4.69 6.00 -21.22
CA PHE A 408 -3.35 6.39 -21.66
C PHE A 408 -2.62 7.13 -20.54
N ASP A 409 -1.32 6.92 -20.45
CA ASP A 409 -0.43 7.75 -19.63
C ASP A 409 0.92 7.89 -20.30
N ILE A 410 1.63 9.00 -20.04
CA ILE A 410 2.98 9.23 -20.56
C ILE A 410 4.06 8.77 -19.56
N VAL A 411 3.70 8.61 -18.28
CA VAL A 411 4.62 8.28 -17.19
C VAL A 411 4.62 6.78 -16.93
N LEU A 412 5.79 6.13 -17.05
CA LEU A 412 5.93 4.68 -16.86
C LEU A 412 5.40 4.18 -15.49
N LEU A 413 5.68 4.93 -14.43
CA LEU A 413 5.23 4.54 -13.09
C LEU A 413 3.70 4.61 -12.94
N SER A 414 3.09 5.69 -13.44
CA SER A 414 1.63 5.85 -13.49
C SER A 414 1.00 4.73 -14.31
N TYR A 415 1.56 4.44 -15.48
CA TYR A 415 1.13 3.34 -16.34
C TYR A 415 1.05 1.99 -15.60
N TYR A 416 2.09 1.61 -14.84
CA TYR A 416 2.04 0.37 -14.07
C TYR A 416 0.98 0.41 -12.96
N ILE A 417 0.89 1.51 -12.21
CA ILE A 417 -0.11 1.66 -11.15
C ILE A 417 -1.53 1.57 -11.72
N ALA A 418 -1.79 2.24 -12.84
CA ALA A 418 -3.08 2.21 -13.52
C ALA A 418 -3.43 0.81 -14.04
N LEU A 419 -2.50 0.13 -14.72
CA LEU A 419 -2.70 -1.25 -15.20
C LEU A 419 -3.16 -2.16 -14.07
N ILE A 420 -2.46 -2.09 -12.93
CA ILE A 420 -2.77 -2.90 -11.75
C ILE A 420 -4.13 -2.52 -11.17
N ASN A 421 -4.36 -1.24 -10.89
CA ASN A 421 -5.59 -0.77 -10.25
C ASN A 421 -6.84 -1.11 -11.08
N ILE A 422 -6.75 -0.93 -12.40
CA ILE A 422 -7.85 -1.24 -13.33
C ILE A 422 -8.08 -2.75 -13.38
N THR A 423 -7.02 -3.55 -13.49
CA THR A 423 -7.09 -5.01 -13.52
C THR A 423 -7.74 -5.55 -12.25
N GLN A 424 -7.29 -5.10 -11.08
CA GLN A 424 -7.83 -5.55 -9.80
C GLN A 424 -9.28 -5.14 -9.59
N ALA A 425 -9.66 -3.92 -9.98
CA ALA A 425 -11.05 -3.47 -9.88
C ALA A 425 -12.02 -4.40 -10.64
N ALA A 426 -11.59 -4.92 -11.79
CA ALA A 426 -12.35 -5.91 -12.56
C ALA A 426 -12.25 -7.33 -11.97
N GLN A 427 -11.06 -7.79 -11.60
CA GLN A 427 -10.83 -9.14 -11.05
C GLN A 427 -11.52 -9.38 -9.70
N ASN A 428 -11.69 -8.34 -8.88
CA ASN A 428 -12.44 -8.40 -7.63
C ASN A 428 -13.94 -8.71 -7.87
N ARG A 429 -14.45 -8.45 -9.07
CA ARG A 429 -15.82 -8.78 -9.48
C ARG A 429 -15.88 -10.09 -10.25
N ASP A 430 -14.92 -10.32 -11.15
CA ASP A 430 -14.79 -11.55 -11.93
C ASP A 430 -13.31 -11.99 -11.98
N GLY A 431 -12.95 -12.94 -11.12
CA GLY A 431 -11.58 -13.47 -11.01
C GLY A 431 -11.09 -14.23 -12.24
N SER A 432 -11.94 -14.49 -13.25
CA SER A 432 -11.53 -15.10 -14.51
C SER A 432 -10.91 -14.10 -15.50
N LEU A 433 -11.09 -12.79 -15.26
CA LEU A 433 -10.54 -11.75 -16.12
C LEU A 433 -9.02 -11.69 -16.01
N LYS A 434 -8.37 -11.57 -17.18
CA LYS A 434 -6.93 -11.34 -17.28
C LYS A 434 -6.60 -9.86 -17.10
N ASN A 435 -5.33 -9.51 -17.24
CA ASN A 435 -4.86 -8.13 -17.20
C ASN A 435 -5.60 -7.23 -18.19
N PHE A 436 -5.81 -5.98 -17.78
CA PHE A 436 -6.35 -4.95 -18.63
C PHE A 436 -5.39 -4.69 -19.80
N LYS A 437 -5.90 -4.81 -21.03
CA LYS A 437 -5.08 -4.71 -22.24
C LYS A 437 -5.04 -3.32 -22.83
N ASN A 438 -6.13 -2.56 -22.72
CA ASN A 438 -6.31 -1.29 -23.42
C ASN A 438 -5.67 -0.11 -22.65
N ILE A 439 -4.51 -0.35 -22.04
CA ILE A 439 -3.69 0.68 -21.41
C ILE A 439 -2.45 0.91 -22.27
N VAL A 440 -2.13 2.17 -22.55
CA VAL A 440 -1.03 2.54 -23.44
C VAL A 440 -0.09 3.52 -22.74
N LEU A 441 1.21 3.25 -22.83
CA LEU A 441 2.24 4.22 -22.50
C LEU A 441 2.49 5.09 -23.74
N THR A 442 2.05 6.34 -23.73
CA THR A 442 2.19 7.26 -24.87
C THR A 442 1.90 8.71 -24.46
N ASP A 443 2.35 9.65 -25.28
CA ASP A 443 1.82 11.01 -25.27
C ASP A 443 0.48 11.03 -26.04
N SER A 444 -0.61 11.32 -25.33
CA SER A 444 -1.95 11.39 -25.92
C SER A 444 -2.17 12.62 -26.81
N LEU A 445 -1.32 13.66 -26.67
CA LEU A 445 -1.37 14.88 -27.48
C LEU A 445 -0.64 14.72 -28.83
N ASP A 446 0.25 13.73 -28.96
CA ASP A 446 1.00 13.42 -30.20
C ASP A 446 0.12 12.86 -31.34
N TYR A 447 -1.22 12.86 -31.22
CA TYR A 447 -2.12 12.20 -32.18
C TYR A 447 -2.16 12.86 -33.57
N LEU A 448 -1.82 14.15 -33.68
CA LEU A 448 -1.72 14.88 -34.96
C LEU A 448 -0.31 14.86 -35.55
N GLU A 449 0.70 14.53 -34.74
CA GLU A 449 2.09 14.67 -35.10
C GLU A 449 2.56 13.57 -36.06
N GLU A 450 3.65 13.84 -36.79
CA GLU A 450 4.17 12.85 -37.75
C GLU A 450 4.68 11.61 -37.02
N LYS A 451 4.22 10.45 -37.46
CA LYS A 451 4.76 9.18 -37.01
C LYS A 451 6.06 8.92 -37.75
N THR A 452 7.11 8.57 -37.01
CA THR A 452 8.29 7.97 -37.63
C THR A 452 7.90 6.62 -38.24
N ASN A 453 8.62 6.18 -39.29
CA ASN A 453 8.40 4.89 -39.96
C ASN A 453 9.63 3.97 -39.81
N LYS A 454 10.36 4.09 -38.70
CA LYS A 454 11.60 3.34 -38.51
C LYS A 454 11.36 1.92 -37.98
N GLY A 455 10.17 1.66 -37.43
CA GLY A 455 9.80 0.37 -36.85
C GLY A 455 10.52 0.05 -35.54
N ALA A 456 10.05 -0.99 -34.84
CA ALA A 456 10.75 -1.51 -33.66
C ALA A 456 11.89 -2.45 -34.08
N LEU A 457 13.04 -2.37 -33.41
CA LEU A 457 14.05 -3.42 -33.50
C LEU A 457 13.45 -4.79 -33.12
N PRO A 458 13.89 -5.90 -33.75
CA PRO A 458 13.37 -7.24 -33.44
C PRO A 458 13.44 -7.61 -31.95
N LEU A 459 14.46 -7.11 -31.24
CA LEU A 459 14.60 -7.34 -29.80
C LEU A 459 13.45 -6.71 -28.98
N TYR A 460 12.84 -5.62 -29.45
CA TYR A 460 11.81 -4.87 -28.73
C TYR A 460 10.45 -4.93 -29.44
N GLU A 461 10.20 -5.99 -30.19
CA GLU A 461 8.96 -6.16 -30.97
C GLU A 461 7.68 -6.13 -30.11
N ASP A 462 7.76 -6.45 -28.82
CA ASP A 462 6.62 -6.34 -27.90
C ASP A 462 6.05 -4.92 -27.87
N LEU A 463 6.87 -3.88 -28.08
CA LEU A 463 6.41 -2.49 -28.10
C LEU A 463 5.39 -2.22 -29.23
N LYS A 464 5.38 -3.04 -30.29
CA LYS A 464 4.37 -2.92 -31.35
C LYS A 464 2.96 -3.10 -30.79
N GLU A 465 2.76 -3.99 -29.81
CA GLU A 465 1.45 -4.18 -29.18
C GLU A 465 0.96 -2.88 -28.51
N ASN A 466 1.85 -2.08 -27.90
CA ASN A 466 1.51 -0.77 -27.34
C ASN A 466 1.05 0.21 -28.44
N LYS A 467 1.76 0.24 -29.58
CA LYS A 467 1.42 1.06 -30.74
C LYS A 467 0.10 0.60 -31.38
N ASP A 468 -0.13 -0.70 -31.51
CA ASP A 468 -1.32 -1.27 -32.12
C ASP A 468 -2.58 -0.91 -31.32
N ILE A 469 -2.51 -0.91 -29.97
CA ILE A 469 -3.60 -0.45 -29.10
C ILE A 469 -3.85 1.05 -29.30
N LYS A 470 -2.78 1.86 -29.39
CA LYS A 470 -2.88 3.31 -29.67
C LYS A 470 -3.59 3.58 -31.00
N ASP A 471 -3.15 2.88 -32.05
CA ASP A 471 -3.68 3.04 -33.41
C ASP A 471 -5.12 2.54 -33.50
N THR A 472 -5.45 1.44 -32.80
CA THR A 472 -6.84 0.94 -32.69
C THR A 472 -7.78 2.01 -32.15
N LEU A 473 -7.37 2.75 -31.11
CA LEU A 473 -8.20 3.81 -30.52
C LEU A 473 -8.41 4.98 -31.48
N ALA A 474 -7.42 5.33 -32.31
CA ALA A 474 -7.52 6.43 -33.25
C ALA A 474 -8.67 6.24 -34.27
N ASP A 475 -9.01 4.98 -34.58
CA ASP A 475 -10.11 4.62 -35.47
C ASP A 475 -11.45 4.40 -34.74
N GLN A 476 -11.49 4.48 -33.40
CA GLN A 476 -12.72 4.28 -32.62
C GLN A 476 -13.59 5.54 -32.58
N ASN A 477 -14.90 5.34 -32.59
CA ASN A 477 -15.86 6.38 -32.23
C ASN A 477 -15.88 6.59 -30.71
N ILE A 478 -15.00 7.44 -30.19
CA ILE A 478 -14.93 7.77 -28.77
C ILE A 478 -16.16 8.59 -28.37
N ARG A 479 -16.99 8.04 -27.48
CA ARG A 479 -18.25 8.68 -27.04
C ARG A 479 -18.11 9.42 -25.72
N VAL A 480 -17.16 9.01 -24.88
CA VAL A 480 -16.90 9.62 -23.57
C VAL A 480 -15.40 9.80 -23.38
N ILE A 481 -15.00 11.01 -23.00
CA ILE A 481 -13.66 11.32 -22.50
C ILE A 481 -13.79 11.75 -21.03
N ILE A 482 -13.06 11.08 -20.14
CA ILE A 482 -13.02 11.38 -18.69
C ILE A 482 -11.55 11.48 -18.26
N GLY A 483 -11.28 12.10 -17.12
CA GLY A 483 -9.92 12.18 -16.59
C GLY A 483 -9.67 13.47 -15.80
N ASN A 484 -8.44 13.62 -15.34
CA ASN A 484 -7.94 14.85 -14.74
C ASN A 484 -6.67 15.27 -15.50
N PRO A 485 -6.79 16.18 -16.49
CA PRO A 485 -5.67 16.54 -17.34
C PRO A 485 -4.55 17.26 -16.56
N PRO A 486 -3.30 17.22 -17.05
CA PRO A 486 -2.20 17.96 -16.43
C PRO A 486 -2.39 19.47 -16.60
N TYR A 487 -2.10 20.24 -15.54
CA TYR A 487 -2.13 21.70 -15.56
C TYR A 487 -0.69 22.25 -15.52
N SER A 488 -0.19 22.71 -16.67
CA SER A 488 1.12 23.37 -16.78
C SER A 488 1.07 24.54 -17.75
N ALA A 489 1.27 25.76 -17.23
CA ALA A 489 1.42 26.97 -18.04
C ALA A 489 2.89 27.20 -18.51
N GLY A 490 3.81 26.27 -18.19
CA GLY A 490 5.24 26.37 -18.46
C GLY A 490 6.10 26.25 -17.18
N ALA A 491 7.42 26.26 -17.37
CA ALA A 491 8.36 26.21 -16.25
C ALA A 491 8.33 27.53 -15.45
N LYS A 492 8.42 27.44 -14.10
CA LYS A 492 8.49 28.63 -13.24
C LYS A 492 9.84 29.36 -13.35
N SER A 493 10.86 28.65 -13.83
CA SER A 493 12.21 29.14 -14.11
C SER A 493 12.83 28.39 -15.30
N GLU A 494 13.66 29.05 -16.11
CA GLU A 494 14.43 28.40 -17.18
C GLU A 494 15.34 27.27 -16.67
N ASN A 495 15.74 27.33 -15.39
CA ASN A 495 16.61 26.32 -14.76
C ASN A 495 15.87 25.03 -14.37
N ASP A 496 14.54 24.99 -14.44
CA ASP A 496 13.77 23.84 -13.95
C ASP A 496 13.82 22.64 -14.92
N ASN A 497 14.35 22.81 -16.14
CA ASN A 497 14.43 21.77 -17.18
C ASN A 497 13.09 21.02 -17.36
N ASN A 498 11.98 21.75 -17.18
CA ASN A 498 10.60 21.27 -17.13
C ASN A 498 9.72 22.02 -18.15
N GLN A 499 10.26 22.25 -19.34
CA GLN A 499 9.50 22.86 -20.44
C GLN A 499 8.43 21.88 -20.95
N ASN A 500 7.28 22.43 -21.34
CA ASN A 500 6.23 21.65 -21.98
C ASN A 500 6.77 20.98 -23.26
N LEU A 501 6.32 19.76 -23.54
CA LEU A 501 6.58 19.11 -24.82
C LEU A 501 5.93 19.95 -25.93
N SER A 502 6.57 20.01 -27.10
CA SER A 502 6.03 20.73 -28.25
C SER A 502 5.24 19.79 -29.14
N HIS A 503 4.10 20.28 -29.60
CA HIS A 503 3.17 19.60 -30.50
C HIS A 503 2.80 20.55 -31.63
N PRO A 504 3.67 20.77 -32.64
CA PRO A 504 3.52 21.89 -33.58
C PRO A 504 2.19 21.92 -34.34
N LYS A 505 1.65 20.75 -34.72
CA LYS A 505 0.36 20.68 -35.43
C LYS A 505 -0.81 20.93 -34.49
N LEU A 506 -0.74 20.37 -33.28
CA LEU A 506 -1.77 20.61 -32.25
C LEU A 506 -1.76 22.06 -31.76
N GLU A 507 -0.59 22.62 -31.45
CA GLU A 507 -0.39 24.01 -31.05
C GLU A 507 -0.97 24.97 -32.09
N LYS A 508 -0.70 24.72 -33.38
CA LYS A 508 -1.28 25.48 -34.48
C LYS A 508 -2.81 25.41 -34.48
N LEU A 509 -3.40 24.22 -34.34
CA LEU A 509 -4.85 24.04 -34.29
C LEU A 509 -5.48 24.78 -33.10
N VAL A 510 -4.84 24.74 -31.93
CA VAL A 510 -5.29 25.44 -30.72
C VAL A 510 -5.27 26.95 -30.94
N TYR A 511 -4.15 27.49 -31.45
CA TYR A 511 -3.99 28.93 -31.73
C TYR A 511 -4.95 29.44 -32.80
N GLU A 512 -5.30 28.62 -33.80
CA GLU A 512 -6.27 28.98 -34.83
C GLU A 512 -7.71 29.03 -34.31
N LYS A 513 -8.01 28.35 -33.20
CA LYS A 513 -9.39 28.13 -32.72
C LYS A 513 -9.77 28.95 -31.48
N TYR A 514 -8.83 29.19 -30.57
CA TYR A 514 -9.02 29.92 -29.32
C TYR A 514 -8.16 31.18 -29.32
#